data_AF-A0AAE0FJ12-F1
#
_entry.id   AF-A0AAE0FJ12-F1
#
_cell.length_a   1.000
_cell.length_b   1.000
_cell.length_c   1.000
_cell.angle_alpha   90.00
_cell.angle_beta   90.00
_cell.angle_gamma   90.00
#
_symmetry.space_group_name_H-M   'P 1'
#
loop_
_entity.id
_entity.type
_entity.pdbx_description
1 polymer ?
#
loop_
_entity_poly.entity_id
_entity_poly.type
_entity_poly.pdbx_seq_one_letter_code
_entity_poly.pdbx_strand_id
1 'polypeptide(L)'
;MRAAGVAAAPVGGEERNDVESSVTPADAEVLYEDLGEESVISPKDKPLSPGLYIVGTPIGNLEDITLRALRTLRQATFVLAEDTRHTSRLLNHYSIRTRLVSCHTHNEAARSTYVMNQMLSGAAVALVSDAGMPAVSDPGGILVQAAIDAGVQVIPVPGPCAAVAAVVGAGLPLDFTFFGFPPDRRSNRRKQFQKFVSHAPTMVRSQAGLFVPVRCVHFQS
;
A
#
# COMPACT_ATOMS: atom_id res chain seq x y z
N MET A 1 48.50 40.26 29.79
CA MET A 1 48.67 40.38 28.32
C MET A 1 47.36 40.89 27.74
N ARG A 2 47.43 42.02 27.02
CA ARG A 2 46.45 42.71 26.13
C ARG A 2 45.03 42.11 26.02
N ALA A 3 43.94 42.80 26.35
CA ALA A 3 43.36 44.05 25.81
C ALA A 3 42.73 43.94 24.40
N ALA A 4 41.39 43.89 24.37
CA ALA A 4 40.43 44.53 23.44
C ALA A 4 39.02 44.11 23.95
N GLY A 5 38.09 44.95 24.42
CA GLY A 5 37.59 46.24 23.89
C GLY A 5 36.72 45.92 22.67
N VAL A 6 35.39 46.10 22.64
CA VAL A 6 34.60 47.35 22.54
C VAL A 6 33.10 46.92 22.65
N ALA A 7 32.31 47.39 23.62
CA ALA A 7 31.39 48.55 23.63
C ALA A 7 30.11 48.44 22.77
N ALA A 8 29.02 48.94 23.37
CA ALA A 8 27.61 48.82 23.00
C ALA A 8 27.15 49.73 21.85
N ALA A 9 26.02 49.34 21.21
CA ALA A 9 25.04 50.25 20.60
C ALA A 9 23.71 49.49 20.37
N PRO A 10 22.55 50.20 20.38
CA PRO A 10 21.23 49.60 20.49
C PRO A 10 20.78 48.99 19.17
N VAL A 11 20.04 47.87 19.23
CA VAL A 11 19.31 47.36 18.08
C VAL A 11 18.20 48.38 17.79
N GLY A 12 18.36 49.09 16.68
CA GLY A 12 17.39 50.05 16.18
C GLY A 12 16.03 49.40 15.99
N GLY A 13 15.00 50.19 16.21
CA GLY A 13 13.67 49.86 15.70
C GLY A 13 13.75 49.78 14.18
N GLU A 14 13.47 48.60 13.65
CA GLU A 14 12.90 48.48 12.33
C GLU A 14 11.43 48.15 12.50
N GLU A 15 10.63 49.01 11.90
CA GLU A 15 9.18 48.98 11.83
C GLU A 15 8.71 47.56 11.55
N ARG A 16 7.83 47.04 12.42
CA ARG A 16 6.84 46.06 11.99
C ARG A 16 5.93 46.80 11.03
N ASN A 17 6.31 46.84 9.76
CA ASN A 17 5.36 47.05 8.70
C ASN A 17 4.51 45.79 8.68
N ASP A 18 3.35 45.89 9.34
CA ASP A 18 2.21 45.02 9.14
C ASP A 18 1.81 45.15 7.67
N VAL A 19 2.51 44.42 6.79
CA VAL A 19 2.01 44.14 5.46
C VAL A 19 0.97 43.06 5.65
N GLU A 20 -0.23 43.51 5.97
CA GLU A 20 -1.47 42.79 5.71
C GLU A 20 -1.51 42.57 4.19
N SER A 21 -0.77 41.57 3.70
CA SER A 21 -0.85 41.13 2.30
C SER A 21 -2.14 40.35 2.17
N SER A 22 -3.22 41.09 1.90
CA SER A 22 -4.49 40.58 1.43
C SER A 22 -4.26 39.84 0.10
N VAL A 23 -3.85 38.58 0.17
CA VAL A 23 -3.88 37.68 -0.98
C VAL A 23 -5.35 37.42 -1.23
N THR A 24 -5.90 38.03 -2.29
CA THR A 24 -7.25 37.73 -2.71
C THR A 24 -7.24 36.38 -3.43
N PRO A 25 -8.35 35.62 -3.46
CA PRO A 25 -8.42 34.35 -4.17
C PRO A 25 -7.99 34.43 -5.65
N ALA A 26 -8.05 35.62 -6.26
CA ALA A 26 -7.62 35.86 -7.64
C ALA A 26 -6.09 35.86 -7.82
N ASP A 27 -5.32 36.20 -6.78
CA ASP A 27 -3.86 36.25 -6.85
C ASP A 27 -3.21 34.86 -6.83
N ALA A 28 -3.96 33.84 -6.39
CA ALA A 28 -3.54 32.44 -6.41
C ALA A 28 -3.75 31.77 -7.79
N GLU A 29 -4.55 32.37 -8.69
CA GLU A 29 -4.80 31.81 -10.03
C GLU A 29 -3.66 32.10 -11.03
N VAL A 30 -2.77 33.06 -10.74
CA VAL A 30 -1.77 33.55 -11.72
C VAL A 30 -0.46 32.72 -11.74
N LEU A 31 -0.27 31.76 -10.83
CA LEU A 31 0.97 30.96 -10.77
C LEU A 31 0.95 29.67 -11.61
N TYR A 32 -0.10 29.42 -12.39
CA TYR A 32 -0.26 28.18 -13.16
C TYR A 32 -0.30 28.34 -14.69
N GLU A 33 -0.05 29.53 -15.24
CA GLU A 33 -0.21 29.77 -16.70
C GLU A 33 1.07 29.72 -17.55
N ASP A 34 2.24 29.36 -17.01
CA ASP A 34 3.50 29.34 -17.81
C ASP A 34 4.24 27.99 -17.81
N LEU A 35 3.52 26.89 -18.06
CA LEU A 35 4.15 25.63 -18.50
C LEU A 35 3.50 25.21 -19.81
N GLY A 36 4.28 25.32 -20.88
CA GLY A 36 3.87 25.07 -22.26
C GLY A 36 3.21 23.70 -22.50
N GLU A 37 2.45 23.65 -23.59
CA GLU A 37 1.69 22.50 -24.09
C GLU A 37 2.59 21.30 -24.49
N GLU A 38 3.24 20.64 -23.54
CA GLU A 38 3.48 19.21 -23.71
C GLU A 38 2.14 18.51 -23.50
N SER A 39 1.60 17.91 -24.57
CA SER A 39 0.31 17.20 -24.61
C SER A 39 -0.02 16.52 -23.27
N VAL A 40 -0.95 17.11 -22.50
CA VAL A 40 -1.31 16.65 -21.17
C VAL A 40 -2.12 15.36 -21.31
N ILE A 41 -1.42 14.23 -21.50
CA ILE A 41 -2.01 12.91 -21.37
C ILE A 41 -2.41 12.81 -19.89
N SER A 42 -3.71 12.85 -19.60
CA SER A 42 -4.20 12.67 -18.24
C SER A 42 -3.60 11.38 -17.68
N PRO A 43 -3.20 11.32 -16.39
CA PRO A 43 -2.56 10.12 -15.83
C PRO A 43 -3.36 8.83 -16.08
N LYS A 44 -4.68 8.92 -16.25
CA LYS A 44 -5.57 7.81 -16.59
C LYS A 44 -5.36 7.24 -18.01
N ASP A 45 -4.88 8.05 -18.95
CA ASP A 45 -4.72 7.74 -20.37
C ASP A 45 -3.31 7.23 -20.72
N LYS A 46 -2.35 7.35 -19.79
CA LYS A 46 -1.01 6.79 -19.96
C LYS A 46 -1.04 5.26 -19.80
N PRO A 47 -0.49 4.49 -20.77
CA PRO A 47 -0.31 3.05 -20.61
C PRO A 47 0.56 2.72 -19.39
N LEU A 48 0.33 1.55 -18.79
CA LEU A 48 1.19 1.06 -17.72
C LEU A 48 2.62 0.82 -18.22
N SER A 49 3.61 1.26 -17.45
CA SER A 49 4.99 0.83 -17.66
C SER A 49 5.12 -0.67 -17.38
N PRO A 50 6.07 -1.37 -18.02
CA PRO A 50 6.42 -2.75 -17.68
C PRO A 50 6.76 -2.90 -16.20
N GLY A 51 6.35 -4.01 -15.60
CA GLY A 51 6.61 -4.28 -14.18
C GLY A 51 5.48 -5.03 -13.49
N LEU A 52 5.65 -5.24 -12.18
CA LEU A 52 4.71 -5.93 -11.31
C LEU A 52 3.88 -4.94 -10.50
N TYR A 53 2.57 -4.89 -10.74
CA TYR A 53 1.64 -4.06 -10.01
C TYR A 53 0.95 -4.90 -8.92
N ILE A 54 1.14 -4.54 -7.65
CA ILE A 54 0.50 -5.24 -6.52
C ILE A 54 -0.81 -4.52 -6.21
N VAL A 55 -1.95 -5.12 -6.53
CA VAL A 55 -3.24 -4.43 -6.54
C VAL A 55 -4.14 -4.94 -5.43
N GLY A 56 -4.47 -4.06 -4.48
CA GLY A 56 -5.43 -4.37 -3.43
C GLY A 56 -6.86 -4.55 -3.96
N THR A 57 -7.54 -5.62 -3.54
CA THR A 57 -8.94 -5.92 -3.88
C THR A 57 -9.88 -5.68 -2.69
N PRO A 58 -11.18 -5.46 -2.93
CA PRO A 58 -12.19 -5.38 -1.87
C PRO A 58 -12.12 -6.51 -0.85
N ILE A 59 -12.37 -6.19 0.42
CA ILE A 59 -12.45 -7.18 1.53
C ILE A 59 -13.89 -7.51 1.95
N GLY A 60 -14.88 -7.11 1.15
CA GLY A 60 -16.30 -7.40 1.40
C GLY A 60 -17.27 -6.43 0.74
N ASN A 61 -16.90 -5.15 0.60
CA ASN A 61 -17.68 -4.15 -0.13
C ASN A 61 -16.98 -3.78 -1.45
N LEU A 62 -17.67 -3.99 -2.58
CA LEU A 62 -17.12 -3.74 -3.90
C LEU A 62 -16.68 -2.28 -4.10
N GLU A 63 -17.34 -1.33 -3.43
CA GLU A 63 -17.03 0.11 -3.50
C GLU A 63 -15.66 0.47 -2.93
N ASP A 64 -15.04 -0.41 -2.13
CA ASP A 64 -13.73 -0.17 -1.52
C ASP A 64 -12.57 -0.28 -2.53
N ILE A 65 -12.84 -0.67 -3.79
CA ILE A 65 -11.83 -0.70 -4.85
C ILE A 65 -11.45 0.71 -5.29
N THR A 66 -10.15 0.97 -5.48
CA THR A 66 -9.70 2.29 -5.92
C THR A 66 -9.86 2.46 -7.43
N LEU A 67 -10.07 3.70 -7.88
CA LEU A 67 -10.05 4.05 -9.30
C LEU A 67 -8.72 3.65 -9.97
N ARG A 68 -7.60 3.74 -9.22
CA ARG A 68 -6.28 3.33 -9.69
C ARG A 68 -6.20 1.82 -9.89
N ALA A 69 -6.74 1.02 -8.97
CA ALA A 69 -6.83 -0.43 -9.11
C ALA A 69 -7.63 -0.82 -10.36
N LEU A 70 -8.81 -0.22 -10.55
CA LEU A 70 -9.63 -0.48 -11.74
C LEU A 70 -8.91 -0.15 -13.05
N ARG A 71 -8.22 0.99 -13.13
CA ARG A 71 -7.40 1.36 -14.29
C ARG A 71 -6.26 0.35 -14.51
N THR A 72 -5.52 0.02 -13.45
CA THR A 72 -4.40 -0.92 -13.53
C THR A 72 -4.85 -2.30 -14.00
N LEU A 73 -5.96 -2.83 -13.47
CA LEU A 73 -6.51 -4.11 -13.89
C LEU A 73 -6.97 -4.11 -15.35
N ARG A 74 -7.51 -3.00 -15.86
CA ARG A 74 -7.91 -2.86 -17.28
C ARG A 74 -6.73 -2.80 -18.23
N GLN A 75 -5.62 -2.19 -17.83
CA GLN A 75 -4.47 -1.93 -18.69
C GLN A 75 -3.36 -2.98 -18.58
N ALA A 76 -3.37 -3.80 -17.53
CA ALA A 76 -2.39 -4.87 -17.37
C ALA A 76 -2.43 -5.85 -18.54
N THR A 77 -1.26 -6.36 -18.94
CA THR A 77 -1.13 -7.42 -19.95
C THR A 77 -1.90 -8.68 -19.55
N PHE A 78 -1.83 -9.04 -18.27
CA PHE A 78 -2.67 -10.04 -17.64
C PHE A 78 -2.72 -9.82 -16.12
N VAL A 79 -3.73 -10.42 -15.48
CA VAL A 79 -3.92 -10.42 -14.03
C VAL A 79 -3.54 -11.80 -13.47
N LEU A 80 -2.56 -11.84 -12.57
CA LEU A 80 -2.26 -12.98 -11.72
C LEU A 80 -3.19 -12.97 -10.52
N ALA A 81 -3.94 -14.05 -10.35
CA ALA A 81 -4.91 -14.21 -9.27
C ALA A 81 -4.66 -15.50 -8.50
N GLU A 82 -4.85 -15.44 -7.18
CA GLU A 82 -4.90 -16.60 -6.30
C GLU A 82 -6.00 -17.57 -6.73
N ASP A 83 -7.27 -17.13 -6.67
CA ASP A 83 -8.41 -17.81 -7.29
C ASP A 83 -8.95 -17.00 -8.49
N THR A 84 -8.81 -17.57 -9.68
CA THR A 84 -9.31 -16.97 -10.92
C THR A 84 -10.84 -16.94 -11.00
N ARG A 85 -11.54 -17.84 -10.29
CA ARG A 85 -13.01 -17.86 -10.25
C ARG A 85 -13.53 -16.70 -9.41
N HIS A 86 -12.91 -16.44 -8.27
CA HIS A 86 -13.25 -15.31 -7.42
C HIS A 86 -12.93 -14.00 -8.15
N THR A 87 -11.70 -13.87 -8.64
CA THR A 87 -11.25 -12.65 -9.35
C THR A 87 -12.08 -12.39 -10.61
N SER A 88 -12.51 -13.42 -11.35
CA SER A 88 -13.37 -13.24 -12.53
C SER A 88 -14.70 -12.55 -12.19
N ARG A 89 -15.30 -12.84 -11.03
CA ARG A 89 -16.55 -12.16 -10.60
C ARG A 89 -16.32 -10.66 -10.37
N LEU A 90 -15.21 -10.31 -9.72
CA LEU A 90 -14.79 -8.93 -9.51
C LEU A 90 -14.57 -8.20 -10.85
N LEU A 91 -13.80 -8.81 -11.76
CA LEU A 91 -13.53 -8.22 -13.07
C LEU A 91 -14.82 -8.05 -13.89
N ASN A 92 -15.72 -9.04 -13.87
CA ASN A 92 -17.00 -8.98 -14.56
C ASN A 92 -17.89 -7.85 -14.03
N HIS A 93 -17.97 -7.67 -12.71
CA HIS A 93 -18.72 -6.57 -12.10
C HIS A 93 -18.26 -5.20 -12.62
N TYR A 94 -16.96 -5.03 -12.81
CA TYR A 94 -16.36 -3.80 -13.32
C TYR A 94 -16.15 -3.75 -14.85
N SER A 95 -16.72 -4.73 -15.57
CA SER A 95 -16.60 -4.88 -17.03
C SER A 95 -15.14 -4.92 -17.54
N ILE A 96 -14.24 -5.53 -16.77
CA ILE A 96 -12.83 -5.71 -17.10
C ILE A 96 -12.64 -7.07 -17.78
N ARG A 97 -12.03 -7.06 -18.97
CA ARG A 97 -11.83 -8.27 -19.80
C ARG A 97 -10.40 -8.81 -19.81
N THR A 98 -9.53 -8.24 -18.98
CA THR A 98 -8.12 -8.61 -18.90
C THR A 98 -7.97 -10.08 -18.57
N ARG A 99 -7.07 -10.76 -19.29
CA ARG A 99 -6.84 -12.21 -19.13
C ARG A 99 -6.39 -12.53 -17.71
N LEU A 100 -6.96 -13.57 -17.13
CA LEU A 100 -6.56 -14.12 -15.83
C LEU A 100 -5.55 -15.27 -15.97
N VAL A 101 -4.60 -15.33 -15.05
CA VAL A 101 -3.61 -16.41 -14.89
C VAL A 101 -3.56 -16.80 -13.42
N SER A 102 -3.62 -18.09 -13.09
CA SER A 102 -3.61 -18.54 -11.69
C SER A 102 -2.19 -18.52 -11.10
N CYS A 103 -2.07 -18.01 -9.88
CA CYS A 103 -0.86 -17.99 -9.07
C CYS A 103 -1.24 -18.25 -7.59
N HIS A 104 -1.04 -19.46 -7.13
CA HIS A 104 -1.35 -19.88 -5.76
C HIS A 104 -0.13 -20.54 -5.11
N THR A 105 -0.10 -20.69 -3.79
CA THR A 105 1.09 -21.13 -3.04
C THR A 105 1.79 -22.36 -3.63
N HIS A 106 1.03 -23.38 -4.06
CA HIS A 106 1.60 -24.61 -4.62
C HIS A 106 2.32 -24.44 -5.97
N ASN A 107 2.00 -23.40 -6.75
CA ASN A 107 2.58 -23.18 -8.07
C ASN A 107 3.41 -21.90 -8.18
N GLU A 108 3.48 -21.10 -7.11
CA GLU A 108 4.07 -19.77 -7.12
C GLU A 108 5.50 -19.77 -7.65
N ALA A 109 6.35 -20.71 -7.21
CA ALA A 109 7.74 -20.81 -7.68
C ALA A 109 7.83 -21.07 -9.20
N ALA A 110 7.09 -22.07 -9.70
CA ALA A 110 7.07 -22.39 -11.12
C ALA A 110 6.45 -21.25 -11.96
N ARG A 111 5.41 -20.60 -11.43
CA ARG A 111 4.73 -19.48 -12.08
C ARG A 111 5.62 -18.23 -12.11
N SER A 112 6.44 -18.02 -11.09
CA SER A 112 7.31 -16.85 -10.98
C SER A 112 8.26 -16.75 -12.17
N THR A 113 8.91 -17.85 -12.57
CA THR A 113 9.81 -17.86 -13.74
C THR A 113 9.10 -17.41 -15.02
N TYR A 114 7.90 -17.93 -15.28
CA TYR A 114 7.11 -17.51 -16.45
C TYR A 114 6.77 -16.02 -16.40
N VAL A 115 6.29 -15.53 -15.25
CA VAL A 115 5.88 -14.15 -15.07
C VAL A 115 7.06 -13.18 -15.19
N MET A 116 8.21 -13.55 -14.63
CA MET A 116 9.45 -12.78 -14.75
C MET A 116 9.84 -12.59 -16.22
N ASN A 117 9.82 -13.66 -17.02
CA ASN A 117 10.12 -13.56 -18.45
C ASN A 117 9.15 -12.63 -19.19
N GLN A 118 7.86 -12.67 -18.84
CA GLN A 118 6.87 -11.74 -19.41
C GLN A 118 7.21 -10.29 -19.06
N MET A 119 7.53 -9.99 -17.80
CA MET A 119 7.86 -8.63 -17.35
C MET A 119 9.15 -8.11 -17.99
N LEU A 120 10.18 -8.96 -18.09
CA LEU A 120 11.43 -8.64 -18.79
C LEU A 120 11.23 -8.41 -20.28
N SER A 121 10.18 -9.01 -20.87
CA SER A 121 9.77 -8.77 -22.25
C SER A 121 8.87 -7.54 -22.42
N GLY A 122 8.70 -6.72 -21.39
CA GLY A 122 7.92 -5.49 -21.43
C GLY A 122 6.46 -5.60 -20.96
N ALA A 123 6.06 -6.71 -20.33
CA ALA A 123 4.70 -6.84 -19.81
C ALA A 123 4.48 -6.03 -18.52
N ALA A 124 3.29 -5.44 -18.40
CA ALA A 124 2.76 -4.91 -17.15
C ALA A 124 1.83 -5.95 -16.54
N VAL A 125 2.22 -6.54 -15.41
CA VAL A 125 1.49 -7.65 -14.78
C VAL A 125 0.84 -7.17 -13.49
N ALA A 126 -0.46 -7.39 -13.32
CA ALA A 126 -1.14 -7.10 -12.06
C ALA A 126 -1.26 -8.37 -11.21
N LEU A 127 -0.81 -8.33 -9.96
CA LEU A 127 -1.02 -9.37 -8.96
C LEU A 127 -2.16 -8.95 -8.04
N VAL A 128 -3.14 -9.84 -7.85
CA VAL A 128 -4.25 -9.70 -6.91
C VAL A 128 -4.35 -10.95 -6.02
N SER A 129 -4.88 -10.76 -4.81
CA SER A 129 -5.37 -11.83 -3.96
C SER A 129 -6.89 -11.79 -3.90
N ASP A 130 -7.48 -12.84 -3.31
CA ASP A 130 -8.92 -12.98 -3.19
C ASP A 130 -9.57 -11.81 -2.45
N ALA A 131 -8.88 -11.24 -1.46
CA ALA A 131 -9.36 -10.09 -0.71
C ALA A 131 -8.19 -9.32 -0.06
N GLY A 132 -8.17 -8.00 -0.24
CA GLY A 132 -7.22 -7.12 0.41
C GLY A 132 -5.91 -7.00 -0.34
N MET A 133 -4.80 -6.83 0.39
CA MET A 133 -3.48 -6.55 -0.18
C MET A 133 -2.69 -7.85 -0.42
N PRO A 134 -2.31 -8.16 -1.67
CA PRO A 134 -1.54 -9.37 -2.00
C PRO A 134 -0.18 -9.39 -1.30
N ALA A 135 0.41 -10.59 -1.17
CA ALA A 135 1.72 -10.86 -0.57
C ALA A 135 1.87 -10.53 0.94
N VAL A 136 0.78 -10.12 1.63
CA VAL A 136 0.79 -9.93 3.10
C VAL A 136 0.50 -11.24 3.84
N SER A 137 -0.55 -11.95 3.44
CA SER A 137 -0.88 -13.29 3.96
C SER A 137 -1.33 -14.26 2.85
N ASP A 138 -1.25 -13.78 1.61
CA ASP A 138 -1.65 -14.47 0.40
C ASP A 138 -0.38 -14.79 -0.43
N PRO A 139 -0.47 -15.66 -1.45
CA PRO A 139 0.63 -15.92 -2.38
C PRO A 139 1.15 -14.64 -3.05
N GLY A 140 2.40 -14.68 -3.50
CA GLY A 140 3.01 -13.60 -4.29
C GLY A 140 4.32 -13.04 -3.71
N GLY A 141 4.64 -13.35 -2.46
CA GLY A 141 5.89 -12.90 -1.83
C GLY A 141 7.15 -13.39 -2.56
N ILE A 142 7.14 -14.62 -3.08
CA ILE A 142 8.28 -15.18 -3.84
C ILE A 142 8.45 -14.41 -5.15
N LEU A 143 7.34 -14.14 -5.86
CA LEU A 143 7.36 -13.38 -7.11
C LEU A 143 7.82 -11.94 -6.88
N VAL A 144 7.35 -11.28 -5.82
CA VAL A 144 7.76 -9.92 -5.47
C VAL A 144 9.26 -9.86 -5.20
N GLN A 145 9.79 -10.80 -4.41
CA GLN A 145 11.22 -10.86 -4.13
C GLN A 145 12.04 -11.09 -5.40
N ALA A 146 11.63 -12.07 -6.23
CA ALA A 146 12.31 -12.36 -7.50
C ALA A 146 12.28 -11.15 -8.46
N ALA A 147 11.20 -10.38 -8.47
CA ALA A 147 11.09 -9.16 -9.27
C ALA A 147 12.08 -8.08 -8.80
N ILE A 148 12.15 -7.85 -7.47
CA ILE A 148 13.09 -6.91 -6.86
C ILE A 148 14.54 -7.32 -7.17
N ASP A 149 14.88 -8.59 -6.97
CA ASP A 149 16.23 -9.12 -7.18
C ASP A 149 16.69 -8.98 -8.64
N ALA A 150 15.76 -9.05 -9.59
CA ALA A 150 16.00 -8.89 -11.01
C ALA A 150 15.92 -7.43 -11.50
N GLY A 151 15.73 -6.46 -10.61
CA GLY A 151 15.58 -5.04 -10.97
C GLY A 151 14.28 -4.70 -11.71
N VAL A 152 13.28 -5.58 -11.67
CA VAL A 152 11.94 -5.30 -12.21
C VAL A 152 11.21 -4.36 -11.27
N GLN A 153 10.55 -3.35 -11.85
CA GLN A 153 9.78 -2.39 -11.07
C GLN A 153 8.59 -3.08 -10.38
N VAL A 154 8.53 -2.97 -9.04
CA VAL A 154 7.39 -3.41 -8.23
C VAL A 154 6.61 -2.18 -7.76
N ILE A 155 5.33 -2.10 -8.12
CA ILE A 155 4.49 -0.92 -7.96
C ILE A 155 3.29 -1.29 -7.09
N PRO A 156 3.31 -0.97 -5.78
CA PRO A 156 2.15 -1.16 -4.94
C PRO A 156 1.03 -0.18 -5.35
N VAL A 157 -0.17 -0.70 -5.59
CA VAL A 157 -1.42 0.06 -5.76
C VAL A 157 -2.21 -0.05 -4.45
N PRO A 158 -2.26 1.03 -3.63
CA PRO A 158 -2.98 1.04 -2.38
C PRO A 158 -4.43 0.61 -2.56
N GLY A 159 -4.90 -0.12 -1.56
CA GLY A 159 -6.25 -0.65 -1.50
C GLY A 159 -6.59 -1.14 -0.10
N PRO A 160 -7.72 -1.83 0.06
CA PRO A 160 -8.23 -2.24 1.35
C PRO A 160 -7.24 -3.15 2.11
N CYS A 161 -7.08 -2.88 3.41
CA CYS A 161 -6.28 -3.71 4.32
C CYS A 161 -7.08 -3.95 5.60
N ALA A 162 -7.55 -5.18 5.76
CA ALA A 162 -8.43 -5.53 6.88
C ALA A 162 -7.76 -5.39 8.25
N ALA A 163 -6.44 -5.62 8.34
CA ALA A 163 -5.70 -5.42 9.58
C ALA A 163 -5.72 -3.95 10.04
N VAL A 164 -5.45 -3.02 9.12
CA VAL A 164 -5.46 -1.58 9.39
C VAL A 164 -6.88 -1.11 9.72
N ALA A 165 -7.86 -1.52 8.92
CA ALA A 165 -9.27 -1.18 9.17
C ALA A 165 -9.74 -1.65 10.56
N ALA A 166 -9.34 -2.85 10.98
CA ALA A 166 -9.70 -3.39 12.29
C ALA A 166 -9.08 -2.61 13.45
N VAL A 167 -7.79 -2.22 13.37
CA VAL A 167 -7.12 -1.44 14.43
C VAL A 167 -7.76 -0.07 14.59
N VAL A 168 -7.97 0.62 13.48
CA VAL A 168 -8.57 1.95 13.47
C VAL A 168 -10.01 1.89 13.99
N GLY A 169 -10.81 0.96 13.47
CA GLY A 169 -12.21 0.78 13.91
C GLY A 169 -12.36 0.36 15.37
N ALA A 170 -11.36 -0.33 15.94
CA ALA A 170 -11.36 -0.72 17.35
C ALA A 170 -10.85 0.38 18.31
N GLY A 171 -10.36 1.52 17.79
CA GLY A 171 -9.81 2.60 18.62
C GLY A 171 -8.56 2.19 19.41
N LEU A 172 -7.77 1.24 18.90
CA LEU A 172 -6.55 0.79 19.57
C LEU A 172 -5.33 1.65 19.18
N PRO A 173 -4.27 1.64 20.00
CA PRO A 173 -3.01 2.29 19.64
C PRO A 173 -2.51 1.84 18.27
N LEU A 174 -2.10 2.80 17.44
CA LEU A 174 -1.65 2.58 16.06
C LEU A 174 -0.21 2.04 15.95
N ASP A 175 0.51 1.96 17.07
CA ASP A 175 1.71 1.12 17.17
C ASP A 175 1.24 -0.33 17.36
N PHE A 176 1.12 -1.05 16.24
CA PHE A 176 0.61 -2.41 16.20
C PHE A 176 1.52 -3.34 15.40
N THR A 177 1.51 -4.61 15.79
CA THR A 177 2.18 -5.68 15.05
C THR A 177 1.15 -6.64 14.46
N PHE A 178 1.26 -6.89 13.16
CA PHE A 178 0.44 -7.88 12.45
C PHE A 178 1.18 -9.23 12.41
N PHE A 179 0.50 -10.30 12.82
CA PHE A 179 1.09 -11.65 12.90
C PHE A 179 0.46 -12.67 11.94
N GLY A 180 -0.42 -12.22 11.04
CA GLY A 180 -1.11 -13.13 10.12
C GLY A 180 -2.04 -14.11 10.83
N PHE A 181 -2.04 -15.35 10.35
CA PHE A 181 -2.88 -16.44 10.85
C PHE A 181 -2.15 -17.27 11.91
N PRO A 182 -2.78 -17.57 13.06
CA PRO A 182 -2.19 -18.45 14.06
C PRO A 182 -2.20 -19.91 13.58
N PRO A 183 -1.29 -20.77 14.09
CA PRO A 183 -1.30 -22.21 13.82
C PRO A 183 -2.64 -22.86 14.15
N ASP A 184 -3.07 -23.79 13.31
CA ASP A 184 -4.32 -24.55 13.50
C ASP A 184 -4.33 -25.31 14.83
N ARG A 185 -3.19 -25.95 15.15
CA ARG A 185 -3.03 -26.75 16.37
C ARG A 185 -3.02 -25.86 17.61
N ARG A 186 -3.96 -26.11 18.53
CA ARG A 186 -4.14 -25.36 19.79
C ARG A 186 -2.85 -25.26 20.61
N SER A 187 -2.06 -26.33 20.69
CA SER A 187 -0.77 -26.34 21.42
C SER A 187 0.25 -25.38 20.81
N ASN A 188 0.40 -25.38 19.48
CA ASN A 188 1.30 -24.50 18.74
C ASN A 188 0.83 -23.05 18.83
N ARG A 189 -0.47 -22.81 18.68
CA ARG A 189 -1.08 -21.49 18.86
C ARG A 189 -0.82 -20.92 20.25
N ARG A 190 -1.02 -21.72 21.32
CA ARG A 190 -0.74 -21.29 22.69
C ARG A 190 0.74 -20.97 22.91
N LYS A 191 1.65 -21.81 22.40
CA LYS A 191 3.10 -21.55 22.45
C LYS A 191 3.48 -20.27 21.70
N GLN A 192 2.88 -20.01 20.55
CA GLN A 192 3.13 -18.79 19.79
C GLN A 192 2.64 -17.55 20.57
N PHE A 193 1.42 -17.60 21.12
CA PHE A 193 0.87 -16.49 21.91
C PHE A 193 1.65 -16.21 23.19
N GLN A 194 2.18 -17.23 23.85
CA GLN A 194 3.04 -17.04 25.03
C GLN A 194 4.29 -16.20 24.72
N LYS A 195 4.83 -16.24 23.50
CA LYS A 195 5.96 -15.38 23.09
C LYS A 195 5.60 -13.90 22.99
N PHE A 196 4.31 -13.59 22.88
CA PHE A 196 3.84 -12.21 22.66
C PHE A 196 3.34 -11.52 23.93
N VAL A 197 3.13 -12.27 25.02
CA VAL A 197 2.71 -11.70 26.31
C VAL A 197 3.75 -10.69 26.84
N SER A 198 5.02 -10.82 26.46
CA SER A 198 6.11 -9.93 26.86
C SER A 198 6.32 -8.71 25.95
N HIS A 199 5.57 -8.56 24.86
CA HIS A 199 5.76 -7.48 23.88
C HIS A 199 4.60 -6.48 23.97
N ALA A 200 4.94 -5.17 24.01
CA ALA A 200 4.04 -4.08 24.39
C ALA A 200 3.11 -3.46 23.31
N PRO A 201 3.18 -3.74 21.98
CA PRO A 201 2.24 -3.11 21.05
C PRO A 201 0.96 -3.93 20.81
N THR A 202 -0.06 -3.23 20.29
CA THR A 202 -1.36 -3.79 19.87
C THR A 202 -1.15 -4.93 18.87
N MET A 203 -1.93 -6.01 19.00
CA MET A 203 -1.82 -7.17 18.12
C MET A 203 -3.02 -7.28 17.18
N VAL A 204 -2.79 -7.56 15.90
CA VAL A 204 -3.88 -7.88 14.96
C VAL A 204 -3.74 -9.31 14.47
N ARG A 205 -4.83 -10.07 14.55
CA ARG A 205 -4.91 -11.48 14.16
C ARG A 205 -5.92 -11.65 13.04
N SER A 206 -5.66 -12.53 12.08
CA SER A 206 -6.71 -13.07 11.21
C SER A 206 -7.16 -14.44 11.72
N GLN A 207 -8.47 -14.65 11.88
CA GLN A 207 -9.07 -15.93 12.28
C GLN A 207 -10.32 -16.18 11.43
N ALA A 208 -10.29 -17.18 10.54
CA ALA A 208 -11.43 -17.55 9.70
C ALA A 208 -12.08 -16.35 8.97
N GLY A 209 -11.26 -15.41 8.49
CA GLY A 209 -11.73 -14.18 7.82
C GLY A 209 -12.06 -13.00 8.74
N LEU A 210 -12.00 -13.17 10.07
CA LEU A 210 -12.20 -12.09 11.04
C LEU A 210 -10.86 -11.56 11.57
N PHE A 211 -10.63 -10.26 11.41
CA PHE A 211 -9.48 -9.59 12.02
C PHE A 211 -9.83 -9.22 13.46
N VAL A 212 -9.20 -9.89 14.43
CA VAL A 212 -9.43 -9.66 15.86
C VAL A 212 -8.28 -8.81 16.40
N PRO A 213 -8.51 -7.52 16.66
CA PRO A 213 -7.54 -6.69 17.33
C PRO A 213 -7.51 -7.08 18.82
N VAL A 214 -6.34 -7.46 19.31
CA VAL A 214 -6.12 -7.87 20.70
C VAL A 214 -5.19 -6.84 21.34
N ARG A 215 -5.68 -6.13 22.35
CA ARG A 215 -4.83 -5.30 23.21
C ARG A 215 -4.16 -6.22 24.22
N CYS A 216 -2.83 -6.30 24.21
CA CYS A 216 -2.10 -6.86 25.35
C CYS A 216 -2.22 -5.85 26.51
N VAL A 217 -3.06 -6.15 27.49
CA VAL A 217 -3.17 -5.36 28.72
C VAL A 217 -2.11 -5.90 29.69
N HIS A 218 -1.07 -5.12 29.97
CA HIS A 218 -0.20 -5.40 31.11
C HIS A 218 -1.04 -5.17 32.39
N PHE A 219 -1.27 -6.23 33.16
CA PHE A 219 -1.58 -6.07 34.57
C PHE A 219 -0.26 -5.68 35.25
N GLN A 220 -0.09 -4.39 35.55
CA GLN A 220 0.88 -4.01 36.56
C GLN A 220 0.30 -4.47 37.90
N SER A 221 0.91 -5.50 38.48
CA SER A 221 0.74 -5.92 39.87
C SER A 221 1.39 -4.91 40.81
#